data_AF-A0ABD3VT89-F1
#
_entry.id   AF-A0ABD3VT89-F1
#
_cell.length_a   1.000
_cell.length_b   1.000
_cell.length_c   1.000
_cell.angle_alpha   90.00
_cell.angle_beta   90.00
_cell.angle_gamma   90.00
#
_symmetry.space_group_name_H-M   'P 1'
#
loop_
_entity.id
_entity.type
_entity.pdbx_description
1 polymer ?
#
loop_
_entity_poly.entity_id
_entity_poly.type
_entity_poly.pdbx_seq_one_letter_code
_entity_poly.pdbx_strand_id
1 'polypeptide(L)'
;AWSLIGNLHLAKQEWGPGQKKFERILQRPSTKDDAYSLIALGNVWLQTLHQPMRDKDKEKRHQDRALAMYKQVLRNDERNIWAANGI
;
A
#
# COMPACT_ATOMS: atom_id res chain seq x y z
N ALA A 1 -2.35 -16.15 -5.05
CA ALA A 1 -1.27 -16.66 -4.18
C ALA A 1 -0.39 -15.54 -3.61
N TRP A 2 0.16 -14.63 -4.42
CA TRP A 2 1.08 -13.58 -3.93
C TRP A 2 0.50 -12.63 -2.87
N SER A 3 -0.78 -12.26 -2.98
CA SER A 3 -1.43 -11.36 -2.01
C SER A 3 -1.49 -11.96 -0.60
N LEU A 4 -1.74 -13.27 -0.50
CA LEU A 4 -1.74 -13.99 0.79
C LEU A 4 -0.35 -14.02 1.42
N ILE A 5 0.69 -14.26 0.61
CA ILE A 5 2.09 -14.22 1.08
C ILE A 5 2.46 -12.80 1.54
N GLY A 6 2.00 -11.78 0.80
CA GLY A 6 2.13 -10.37 1.19
C GLY A 6 1.54 -10.13 2.58
N ASN A 7 0.28 -10.52 2.78
CA ASN A 7 -0.41 -10.38 4.07
C ASN A 7 0.29 -11.11 5.21
N LEU A 8 0.84 -12.30 4.97
CA LEU A 8 1.59 -13.04 5.98
C LEU A 8 2.82 -12.27 6.45
N HIS A 9 3.55 -11.63 5.53
CA HIS A 9 4.67 -10.75 5.89
C HIS A 9 4.18 -9.53 6.67
N LEU A 10 3.08 -8.89 6.27
CA LEU A 10 2.52 -7.74 6.99
C LEU A 10 2.08 -8.10 8.41
N ALA A 11 1.47 -9.27 8.61
CA ALA A 11 1.09 -9.77 9.93
C ALA A 11 2.31 -9.97 10.86
N LYS A 12 3.48 -10.26 10.28
CA LYS A 12 4.76 -10.37 11.00
C LYS A 12 5.53 -9.05 11.11
N GLN A 13 4.95 -7.93 10.66
CA GLN A 13 5.62 -6.63 10.56
C GLN A 13 6.85 -6.63 9.63
N GLU A 14 6.92 -7.56 8.69
CA GLU A 14 7.97 -7.68 7.68
C GLU A 14 7.62 -6.81 6.46
N TRP A 15 7.69 -5.48 6.62
CA TRP A 15 7.23 -4.50 5.62
C TRP A 15 7.92 -4.64 4.26
N GLY A 16 9.24 -4.76 4.23
CA GLY A 16 10.01 -4.83 2.99
C GLY A 16 9.68 -6.08 2.14
N PRO A 17 9.71 -7.30 2.72
CA PRO A 17 9.26 -8.50 2.03
C PRO A 17 7.80 -8.42 1.57
N GLY A 18 6.89 -7.91 2.41
CA GLY A 18 5.47 -7.76 2.09
C GLY A 18 5.24 -6.82 0.91
N GLN A 19 5.86 -5.63 0.94
CA GLN A 19 5.80 -4.63 -0.14
C GLN A 19 6.18 -5.24 -1.49
N LYS A 20 7.32 -5.96 -1.55
CA LYS A 20 7.80 -6.58 -2.81
C LYS A 20 6.81 -7.59 -3.40
N LYS A 21 5.98 -8.26 -2.58
CA LYS A 21 4.96 -9.18 -3.09
C LYS A 21 3.84 -8.44 -3.82
N PHE A 22 3.38 -7.33 -3.27
CA PHE A 22 2.34 -6.51 -3.89
C PHE A 22 2.86 -5.74 -5.11
N GLU A 23 4.09 -5.20 -5.06
CA GLU A 23 4.72 -4.58 -6.23
C GLU A 23 4.82 -5.56 -7.40
N ARG A 24 5.14 -6.83 -7.14
CA ARG A 24 5.19 -7.87 -8.17
C ARG A 24 3.82 -8.15 -8.80
N ILE A 25 2.72 -7.98 -8.07
CA ILE A 25 1.37 -8.09 -8.62
C ILE A 25 1.12 -6.90 -9.56
N LEU A 26 1.43 -5.69 -9.11
CA LEU A 26 1.19 -4.47 -9.89
C LEU A 26 2.12 -4.32 -11.11
N GLN A 27 3.28 -5.00 -11.14
CA GLN A 27 4.17 -5.03 -12.31
C GLN A 27 3.57 -5.76 -13.52
N ARG A 28 2.52 -6.58 -13.34
CA ARG A 28 1.89 -7.30 -14.45
C ARG A 28 0.83 -6.41 -15.11
N PRO A 29 0.82 -6.25 -16.44
CA PRO A 29 -0.13 -5.36 -17.12
C PRO A 29 -1.60 -5.68 -16.82
N SER A 30 -1.95 -6.95 -16.61
CA SER A 30 -3.32 -7.40 -16.32
C SER A 30 -3.79 -7.10 -14.89
N THR A 31 -2.86 -6.85 -13.96
CA THR A 31 -3.17 -6.60 -12.54
C THR A 31 -2.55 -5.29 -12.04
N LYS A 32 -2.17 -4.39 -12.95
CA LYS A 32 -1.54 -3.10 -12.64
C LYS A 32 -2.44 -2.16 -11.82
N ASP A 33 -3.75 -2.34 -11.95
CA ASP A 33 -4.80 -1.56 -11.29
C ASP A 33 -5.57 -2.40 -10.27
N ASP A 34 -4.97 -3.50 -9.78
CA ASP A 34 -5.57 -4.35 -8.76
C ASP A 34 -5.80 -3.55 -7.47
N ALA A 35 -7.08 -3.24 -7.19
CA ALA A 35 -7.47 -2.39 -6.07
C ALA A 35 -6.95 -2.92 -4.72
N TYR A 36 -7.02 -4.24 -4.53
CA TYR A 36 -6.55 -4.87 -3.29
C TYR A 36 -5.05 -4.65 -3.07
N SER A 37 -4.23 -4.89 -4.09
CA SER A 37 -2.78 -4.72 -3.99
C SER A 37 -2.36 -3.27 -3.82
N LEU A 38 -3.08 -2.33 -4.43
CA LEU A 38 -2.87 -0.89 -4.23
C LEU A 38 -3.21 -0.46 -2.79
N ILE A 39 -4.36 -0.89 -2.26
CA ILE A 39 -4.75 -0.61 -0.86
C ILE A 39 -3.74 -1.24 0.11
N ALA A 40 -3.35 -2.49 -0.12
CA ALA A 40 -2.38 -3.17 0.73
C ALA A 40 -1.03 -2.43 0.77
N LEU A 41 -0.53 -1.95 -0.38
CA LEU A 41 0.68 -1.12 -0.44
C LEU A 41 0.51 0.22 0.27
N GLY A 42 -0.63 0.89 0.11
CA GLY A 42 -0.96 2.10 0.85
C GLY A 42 -0.87 1.87 2.36
N ASN A 43 -1.44 0.77 2.84
CA ASN A 43 -1.40 0.39 4.25
C ASN A 43 0.01 0.11 4.75
N VAL A 44 0.89 -0.50 3.93
CA VAL A 44 2.31 -0.67 4.29
C VAL A 44 2.95 0.69 4.55
N TRP A 45 2.75 1.66 3.66
CA TRP A 45 3.30 3.01 3.81
C TRP A 45 2.72 3.77 5.00
N LEU A 46 1.45 3.57 5.33
CA LEU A 46 0.86 4.15 6.55
C LEU A 46 1.42 3.50 7.82
N GLN A 47 1.58 2.18 7.85
CA GLN A 47 2.05 1.47 9.03
C GLN A 47 3.51 1.79 9.37
N THR A 48 4.34 2.13 8.38
CA THR A 48 5.70 2.63 8.65
C THR A 48 5.72 4.01 9.31
N LEU A 49 4.63 4.81 9.23
CA LEU A 49 4.51 6.09 9.94
C LEU A 49 4.35 5.93 11.45
N HIS A 50 3.82 4.80 11.92
CA HIS A 50 3.73 4.50 13.35
C HIS A 50 5.09 4.21 13.99
N GLN A 51 6.14 3.98 13.19
CA GLN A 51 7.50 3.90 13.69
C GLN A 51 8.06 5.32 13.87
N PRO A 52 8.63 5.65 15.04
CA PRO A 52 9.18 6.97 15.28
C PRO A 52 10.30 7.28 14.26
N MET A 53 10.01 8.16 13.31
CA MET A 53 10.97 8.67 12.34
C MET A 53 11.50 10.03 12.80
N ARG A 54 12.82 10.18 12.83
CA ARG A 54 13.47 11.49 13.10
C ARG A 54 13.32 12.47 11.94
N ASP A 55 13.12 11.95 10.73
CA ASP A 55 13.11 12.72 9.48
C ASP A 55 11.67 12.95 9.01
N LYS A 56 11.21 14.20 9.15
CA LYS A 56 9.86 14.62 8.74
C LYS A 56 9.66 14.64 7.22
N ASP A 57 10.73 14.85 6.44
CA ASP A 57 10.62 14.81 4.98
C ASP A 57 10.40 13.38 4.51
N LYS A 58 11.03 12.41 5.18
CA LYS A 58 10.78 10.98 4.92
C LYS A 58 9.37 10.57 5.28
N GLU A 59 8.86 11.03 6.41
CA GLU A 59 7.47 10.80 6.84
C GLU A 59 6.47 11.33 5.80
N LYS A 60 6.65 12.58 5.36
CA LYS A 60 5.82 13.19 4.31
C LYS A 60 5.86 12.40 3.00
N ARG A 61 7.03 11.92 2.57
CA ARG A 61 7.16 11.08 1.37
C ARG A 61 6.40 9.76 1.49
N HIS A 62 6.35 9.16 2.69
CA HIS A 62 5.58 7.93 2.93
C HIS A 62 4.08 8.21 2.92
N GLN A 63 3.63 9.32 3.53
CA GLN A 63 2.24 9.80 3.44
C GLN A 63 1.81 10.06 1.99
N ASP A 64 2.62 10.81 1.22
CA ASP A 64 2.32 11.14 -0.18
C ASP A 64 2.21 9.88 -1.04
N ARG A 65 3.06 8.87 -0.79
CA ARG A 65 2.98 7.56 -1.46
C ARG A 65 1.72 6.80 -1.10
N ALA A 66 1.35 6.73 0.17
CA ALA A 66 0.11 6.09 0.60
C ALA A 66 -1.11 6.76 -0.05
N LEU A 67 -1.17 8.09 0.01
CA LEU A 67 -2.24 8.89 -0.62
C LEU A 67 -2.34 8.67 -2.12
N ALA A 68 -1.21 8.58 -2.83
CA ALA A 68 -1.21 8.32 -4.27
C ALA A 68 -1.86 6.97 -4.61
N MET A 69 -1.58 5.92 -3.83
CA MET A 69 -2.17 4.59 -4.02
C MET A 69 -3.68 4.60 -3.79
N TYR A 70 -4.15 5.21 -2.71
CA TYR A 70 -5.60 5.30 -2.44
C TYR A 70 -6.33 6.13 -3.48
N LYS A 71 -5.75 7.27 -3.90
CA LYS A 71 -6.31 8.09 -4.97
C LYS A 71 -6.38 7.32 -6.30
N GLN A 72 -5.41 6.47 -6.62
CA GLN A 72 -5.47 5.63 -7.81
C GLN A 72 -6.66 4.66 -7.74
N VAL A 73 -6.89 4.03 -6.60
CA VAL A 73 -8.05 3.14 -6.42
C VAL A 73 -9.37 3.90 -6.53
N LEU A 74 -9.49 5.08 -5.89
CA LEU A 74 -10.71 5.89 -5.98
C LEU A 74 -10.99 6.44 -7.38
N ARG A 75 -9.96 6.66 -8.21
CA ARG A 75 -10.16 7.03 -9.63
C ARG A 75 -10.77 5.90 -10.45
N ASN A 76 -10.45 4.65 -10.09
CA ASN A 76 -10.95 3.47 -10.79
C ASN A 76 -12.29 2.99 -10.20
N ASP A 77 -12.48 3.12 -8.89
CA ASP A 77 -13.67 2.75 -8.14
C ASP A 77 -13.91 3.78 -7.02
N GLU A 78 -14.74 4.77 -7.32
CA GLU A 78 -15.11 5.86 -6.40
C GLU A 78 -15.88 5.38 -5.15
N ARG A 79 -16.47 4.17 -5.19
CA ARG A 79 -17.25 3.61 -4.07
C ARG A 79 -16.41 2.73 -3.15
N ASN A 80 -15.10 2.63 -3.41
CA ASN A 80 -14.22 1.79 -2.63
C ASN A 80 -13.98 2.37 -1.22
N ILE A 81 -14.71 1.83 -0.24
CA ILE A 81 -14.65 2.27 1.16
C ILE A 81 -13.25 2.12 1.78
N TRP A 82 -12.45 1.17 1.31
CA TRP A 82 -11.12 0.91 1.85
C TRP A 82 -10.12 1.98 1.41
N ALA A 83 -10.23 2.42 0.16
CA ALA A 83 -9.42 3.52 -0.34
C ALA A 83 -9.83 4.85 0.30
N ALA A 84 -11.12 5.08 0.52
CA ALA A 84 -11.61 6.25 1.24
C ALA A 84 -11.17 6.27 2.71
N ASN A 85 -11.09 5.11 3.38
CA ASN A 85 -10.64 5.02 4.77
C ASN A 85 -9.15 5.39 4.96
N GLY A 86 -8.34 5.21 3.92
CA GLY A 86 -6.90 5.49 3.97
C GLY A 86 -6.51 6.96 3.70
N ILE A 87 -7.47 7.81 3.32
CA ILE A 87 -7.28 9.26 3.08
C ILE A 87 -7.73 10.04 4.31
#